data_AF-A0AAW4DMU4-F1
#
_entry.id   AF-A0AAW4DMU4-F1
#
_cell.length_a   1.000
_cell.length_b   1.000
_cell.length_c   1.000
_cell.angle_alpha   90.00
_cell.angle_beta   90.00
_cell.angle_gamma   90.00
#
_symmetry.space_group_name_H-M   'P 1'
#
loop_
_entity.id
_entity.type
_entity.pdbx_description
1 polymer ?
#
loop_
_entity_poly.entity_id
_entity_poly.type
_entity_poly.pdbx_seq_one_letter_code
_entity_poly.pdbx_strand_id
1 'polypeptide(L)'
;MAQRRMFSKRIVESARFLKMPPSTQALYFHLGLHADDDGVVEGYNVMMTAGSTEDDLKILVAKGFVTVLNDDLVTYINDWRENNRIRADRKVDSIYKDLLLKMLPDIEIQHAKARADTGKKTGNKQLEDVDVQWTSSGQPMDRIGQSRSGQSRLGKDRSSSSSSEAVNKNDDDDDEKNKLLKGIRTTIKEYASCDPTTSEWSAVLRLSSKLTWHDLRLVAFAVNAKVSNQEVERPYPYLLTVLQEKVKESQESNVR
;
A
#
# COMPACT_ATOMS: atom_id res chain seq x y z
N MET A 1 -4.40 -12.90 -13.92
CA MET A 1 -2.92 -12.79 -13.90
C MET A 1 -2.39 -14.06 -13.26
N ALA A 2 -1.28 -14.61 -13.75
CA ALA A 2 -0.64 -15.75 -13.10
C ALA A 2 -0.13 -15.31 -11.71
N GLN A 3 -0.53 -16.03 -10.66
CA GLN A 3 -0.02 -15.83 -9.30
C GLN A 3 1.38 -16.45 -9.24
N ARG A 4 2.40 -15.61 -9.11
CA ARG A 4 3.79 -16.05 -8.92
C ARG A 4 4.24 -15.63 -7.54
N ARG A 5 4.84 -16.55 -6.81
CA ARG A 5 5.45 -16.30 -5.50
C ARG A 5 6.96 -16.47 -5.61
N MET A 6 7.70 -15.59 -4.97
CA MET A 6 9.16 -15.57 -4.91
C MET A 6 9.63 -15.82 -3.47
N PHE A 7 10.89 -16.23 -3.32
CA PHE A 7 11.55 -16.39 -2.02
C PHE A 7 12.89 -15.67 -2.04
N SER A 8 13.17 -14.89 -0.99
CA SER A 8 14.43 -14.16 -0.86
C SER A 8 15.53 -15.11 -0.42
N LYS A 9 16.64 -15.10 -1.18
CA LYS A 9 17.87 -15.83 -0.82
C LYS A 9 18.37 -15.47 0.58
N ARG A 10 18.17 -14.23 1.01
CA ARG A 10 18.56 -13.75 2.34
C ARG A 10 17.91 -14.56 3.47
N ILE A 11 16.71 -15.07 3.23
CA ILE A 11 15.94 -15.86 4.19
C ILE A 11 16.29 -17.34 4.02
N VAL A 12 16.20 -17.88 2.80
CA VAL A 12 16.33 -19.33 2.55
C VAL A 12 17.77 -19.83 2.61
N GLU A 13 18.77 -18.96 2.43
CA GLU A 13 20.20 -19.30 2.60
C GLU A 13 20.71 -18.91 4.00
N SER A 14 19.84 -18.42 4.89
CA SER A 14 20.24 -18.04 6.24
C SER A 14 20.58 -19.26 7.10
N ALA A 15 21.52 -19.09 8.04
CA ALA A 15 21.90 -20.17 8.96
C ALA A 15 20.71 -20.70 9.79
N ARG A 16 19.74 -19.85 10.14
CA ARG A 16 18.53 -20.30 10.86
C ARG A 16 17.69 -21.25 10.01
N PHE A 17 17.59 -20.98 8.70
CA PHE A 17 16.81 -21.77 7.76
C PHE A 17 17.49 -23.11 7.47
N LEU A 18 18.78 -23.07 7.12
CA LEU A 18 19.57 -24.26 6.78
C LEU A 18 19.71 -25.25 7.94
N LYS A 19 19.59 -24.78 9.19
CA LYS A 19 19.59 -25.63 10.40
C LYS A 19 18.23 -26.32 10.65
N MET A 20 17.22 -26.16 9.81
CA MET A 20 15.93 -26.85 9.96
C MET A 20 15.93 -28.20 9.24
N PRO A 21 15.12 -29.18 9.67
CA PRO A 21 14.91 -30.40 8.90
C PRO A 21 14.41 -30.12 7.48
N PRO A 22 14.72 -30.98 6.49
CA PRO A 22 14.25 -30.82 5.12
C PRO A 22 12.72 -30.78 5.00
N SER A 23 11.99 -31.54 5.81
CA SER A 23 10.52 -31.51 5.89
C SER A 23 10.00 -30.12 6.28
N THR A 24 10.58 -29.54 7.32
CA THR A 24 10.26 -28.20 7.79
C THR A 24 10.58 -27.12 6.74
N GLN A 25 11.70 -27.26 6.04
CA GLN A 25 12.05 -26.35 4.94
C GLN A 25 11.05 -26.46 3.78
N ALA A 26 10.65 -27.69 3.42
CA ALA A 26 9.63 -27.91 2.40
C ALA A 26 8.29 -27.28 2.79
N LEU A 27 7.85 -27.46 4.05
CA LEU A 27 6.62 -26.85 4.55
C LEU A 27 6.64 -25.32 4.40
N TYR A 28 7.76 -24.66 4.71
CA TYR A 28 7.89 -23.21 4.51
C TYR A 28 7.64 -22.78 3.05
N PHE A 29 8.19 -23.52 2.09
CA PHE A 29 7.98 -23.23 0.67
C PHE A 29 6.52 -23.47 0.25
N HIS A 30 5.90 -24.54 0.74
CA HIS A 30 4.49 -24.81 0.50
C HIS A 30 3.59 -23.70 1.07
N LEU A 31 3.84 -23.27 2.31
CA LEU A 31 3.10 -22.15 2.92
C LEU A 31 3.23 -20.88 2.07
N GLY A 32 4.45 -20.54 1.63
CA GLY A 32 4.67 -19.36 0.81
C GLY A 32 4.06 -19.44 -0.59
N LEU A 33 3.88 -20.64 -1.15
CA LEU A 33 3.20 -20.84 -2.44
C LEU A 33 1.70 -20.58 -2.33
N HIS A 34 1.09 -20.97 -1.21
CA HIS A 34 -0.34 -20.90 -0.97
C HIS A 34 -0.79 -19.64 -0.21
N ALA A 35 0.14 -18.81 0.25
CA ALA A 35 -0.18 -17.59 0.97
C ALA A 35 -0.82 -16.50 0.09
N ASP A 36 -1.68 -15.71 0.73
CA ASP A 36 -2.30 -14.49 0.19
C ASP A 36 -1.29 -13.36 0.00
N ASP A 37 -1.71 -12.24 -0.59
CA ASP A 37 -0.84 -11.08 -0.81
C ASP A 37 -0.41 -10.38 0.49
N ASP A 38 -1.14 -10.59 1.58
CA ASP A 38 -0.75 -10.17 2.94
C ASP A 38 0.12 -11.20 3.67
N GLY A 39 0.43 -12.35 3.07
CA GLY A 39 1.30 -13.37 3.68
C GLY A 39 0.61 -14.27 4.70
N VAL A 40 -0.72 -14.28 4.72
CA VAL A 40 -1.53 -15.19 5.52
C VAL A 40 -1.90 -16.42 4.69
N VAL A 41 -1.95 -17.59 5.32
CA VAL A 41 -2.27 -18.87 4.69
C VAL A 41 -3.05 -19.78 5.64
N GLU A 42 -3.95 -20.60 5.09
CA GLU A 42 -4.59 -21.70 5.80
C GLU A 42 -3.59 -22.84 6.02
N GLY A 43 -2.83 -22.77 7.12
CA GLY A 43 -1.70 -23.67 7.37
C GLY A 43 -2.09 -25.14 7.43
N TYR A 44 -3.24 -25.48 8.02
CA TYR A 44 -3.73 -26.86 8.09
C TYR A 44 -3.87 -27.52 6.71
N ASN A 45 -4.52 -26.84 5.77
CA ASN A 45 -4.76 -27.35 4.41
C ASN A 45 -3.45 -27.57 3.66
N VAL A 46 -2.50 -26.64 3.82
CA VAL A 46 -1.18 -26.73 3.19
C VAL A 46 -0.35 -27.86 3.80
N MET A 47 -0.36 -28.02 5.12
CA MET A 47 0.33 -29.13 5.80
C MET A 47 -0.17 -30.49 5.31
N MET A 48 -1.49 -30.66 5.19
CA MET A 48 -2.09 -31.89 4.67
C MET A 48 -1.66 -32.16 3.21
N THR A 49 -1.61 -31.11 2.39
CA THR A 49 -1.17 -31.23 0.99
C THR A 49 0.32 -31.55 0.87
N ALA A 50 1.14 -30.96 1.75
CA ALA A 50 2.59 -31.16 1.78
C ALA A 50 3.00 -32.45 2.51
N GLY A 51 2.08 -33.17 3.15
CA GLY A 51 2.38 -34.33 3.98
C GLY A 51 3.28 -34.01 5.18
N SER A 52 3.20 -32.78 5.70
CA SER A 52 4.02 -32.30 6.82
C SER A 52 3.30 -32.52 8.15
N THR A 53 4.07 -32.63 9.23
CA THR A 53 3.51 -32.81 10.58
C THR A 53 3.36 -31.47 11.30
N GLU A 54 2.58 -31.44 12.37
CA GLU A 54 2.46 -30.25 13.22
C GLU A 54 3.79 -29.87 13.90
N ASP A 55 4.68 -30.85 14.10
CA ASP A 55 6.02 -30.60 14.64
C ASP A 55 6.87 -29.76 13.68
N ASP A 56 6.74 -29.97 12.36
CA ASP A 56 7.39 -29.10 11.37
C ASP A 56 6.91 -27.65 11.50
N LEU A 57 5.60 -27.44 11.68
CA LEU A 57 5.05 -26.10 11.89
C LEU A 57 5.58 -25.48 13.19
N LYS A 58 5.65 -26.26 14.28
CA LYS A 58 6.21 -25.80 15.56
C LYS A 58 7.67 -25.38 15.44
N ILE A 59 8.46 -26.08 14.62
CA ILE A 59 9.86 -25.68 14.36
C ILE A 59 9.92 -24.34 13.61
N LEU A 60 9.05 -24.12 12.62
CA LEU A 60 8.97 -22.84 11.90
C LEU A 60 8.61 -21.68 12.84
N VAL A 61 7.66 -21.91 13.75
CA VAL A 61 7.26 -20.94 14.79
C VAL A 61 8.42 -20.68 15.75
N ALA A 62 9.07 -21.73 16.27
CA ALA A 62 10.19 -21.59 17.19
C ALA A 62 11.39 -20.83 16.59
N LYS A 63 11.60 -20.94 15.28
CA LYS A 63 12.64 -20.19 14.56
C LYS A 63 12.19 -18.81 14.07
N GLY A 64 10.92 -18.45 14.30
CA GLY A 64 10.35 -17.15 13.99
C GLY A 64 10.13 -16.88 12.50
N PHE A 65 10.04 -17.93 11.67
CA PHE A 65 9.71 -17.76 10.24
C PHE A 65 8.22 -17.51 10.03
N VAL A 66 7.41 -17.97 10.98
CA VAL A 66 5.97 -18.11 10.85
C VAL A 66 5.32 -17.84 12.21
N THR A 67 4.12 -17.26 12.21
CA THR A 67 3.30 -17.05 13.40
C THR A 67 1.90 -17.63 13.19
N VAL A 68 1.44 -18.48 14.12
CA VAL A 68 0.08 -19.03 14.10
C VAL A 68 -0.87 -18.00 14.71
N LEU A 69 -1.99 -17.75 14.01
CA LEU A 69 -2.95 -16.69 14.34
C LEU A 69 -4.18 -17.22 15.10
N ASN A 70 -4.58 -18.47 14.88
CA ASN A 70 -5.74 -19.09 15.52
C ASN A 70 -5.58 -20.61 15.71
N ASP A 71 -6.58 -21.23 16.33
CA ASP A 71 -6.62 -22.68 16.58
C ASP A 71 -6.76 -23.51 15.29
N ASP A 72 -7.32 -22.95 14.23
CA ASP A 72 -7.44 -23.60 12.90
C ASP A 72 -6.10 -23.61 12.11
N LEU A 73 -5.00 -23.23 12.76
CA LEU A 73 -3.66 -23.12 12.16
C LEU A 73 -3.59 -22.16 10.97
N VAL A 74 -4.43 -21.12 10.95
CA VAL A 74 -4.23 -19.96 10.07
C VAL A 74 -2.94 -19.29 10.48
N THR A 75 -2.10 -19.04 9.49
CA THR A 75 -0.67 -18.88 9.71
C THR A 75 -0.17 -17.68 8.91
N TYR A 76 0.63 -16.83 9.53
CA TYR A 76 1.28 -15.68 8.90
C TYR A 76 2.76 -15.96 8.66
N ILE A 77 3.26 -15.59 7.47
CA ILE A 77 4.67 -15.69 7.12
C ILE A 77 5.36 -14.37 7.48
N ASN A 78 6.27 -14.42 8.46
CA ASN A 78 6.82 -13.21 9.08
C ASN A 78 7.58 -12.32 8.08
N ASP A 79 8.39 -12.95 7.23
CA ASP A 79 9.20 -12.26 6.23
C ASP A 79 8.51 -12.14 4.85
N TRP A 80 7.18 -12.13 4.82
CA TRP A 80 6.42 -12.14 3.56
C TRP A 80 6.78 -10.99 2.63
N ARG A 81 6.89 -9.77 3.16
CA ARG A 81 7.23 -8.57 2.36
C ARG A 81 8.60 -8.64 1.70
N GLU A 82 9.57 -9.28 2.35
CA GLU A 82 10.92 -9.48 1.82
C GLU A 82 10.90 -10.54 0.70
N ASN A 83 10.06 -11.57 0.84
CA ASN A 83 9.86 -12.59 -0.19
C ASN A 83 9.07 -12.04 -1.41
N ASN A 84 7.99 -11.31 -1.14
CA ASN A 84 6.99 -10.91 -2.13
C ASN A 84 6.61 -9.44 -1.93
N ARG A 85 7.33 -8.53 -2.59
CA ARG A 85 6.95 -7.12 -2.65
C ARG A 85 5.95 -6.89 -3.78
N ILE A 86 4.67 -6.80 -3.42
CA ILE A 86 3.56 -6.58 -4.35
C ILE A 86 3.29 -5.07 -4.50
N ARG A 87 2.89 -4.65 -5.70
CA ARG A 87 2.48 -3.25 -5.90
C ARG A 87 1.07 -3.04 -5.33
N ALA A 88 0.84 -1.90 -4.69
CA ALA A 88 -0.45 -1.55 -4.09
C ALA A 88 -1.64 -1.66 -5.07
N ASP A 89 -1.42 -1.41 -6.37
CA ASP A 89 -2.45 -1.51 -7.41
C ASP A 89 -2.85 -2.92 -7.82
N ARG A 90 -2.07 -3.92 -7.40
CA ARG A 90 -2.31 -5.32 -7.73
C ARG A 90 -2.64 -6.15 -6.50
N LYS A 91 -2.45 -5.58 -5.33
CA LYS A 91 -2.64 -6.24 -4.04
C LYS A 91 -4.12 -6.50 -3.82
N VAL A 92 -4.43 -7.72 -3.40
CA VAL A 92 -5.73 -8.10 -2.83
C VAL A 92 -5.56 -8.22 -1.31
N ASP A 93 -6.44 -7.61 -0.54
CA ASP A 93 -6.42 -7.75 0.92
C ASP A 93 -6.83 -9.18 1.32
N SER A 94 -6.16 -9.74 2.32
CA SER A 94 -6.49 -11.08 2.82
C SER A 94 -7.83 -11.09 3.55
N ILE A 95 -8.50 -12.24 3.50
CA ILE A 95 -9.74 -12.53 4.23
C ILE A 95 -9.50 -12.44 5.76
N TYR A 96 -8.28 -12.77 6.21
CA TYR A 96 -7.89 -12.79 7.63
C TYR A 96 -7.27 -11.48 8.12
N LYS A 97 -7.42 -10.38 7.39
CA LYS A 97 -6.81 -9.07 7.72
C LYS A 97 -7.10 -8.62 9.15
N ASP A 98 -8.35 -8.75 9.59
CA ASP A 98 -8.77 -8.32 10.93
C ASP A 98 -8.14 -9.20 12.03
N LEU A 99 -8.04 -10.50 11.79
CA LEU A 99 -7.36 -11.45 12.68
C LEU A 99 -5.86 -11.14 12.77
N LEU A 100 -5.23 -10.85 11.63
CA LEU A 100 -3.82 -10.49 11.56
C LEU A 100 -3.53 -9.23 12.39
N LEU A 101 -4.32 -8.17 12.21
CA LEU A 101 -4.16 -6.91 12.96
C LEU A 101 -4.42 -7.08 14.46
N LYS A 102 -5.33 -7.98 14.85
CA LYS A 102 -5.61 -8.28 16.25
C LYS A 102 -4.44 -8.97 16.94
N MET A 103 -3.81 -9.94 16.26
CA MET A 103 -2.71 -10.72 16.81
C MET A 103 -1.37 -9.99 16.71
N LEU A 104 -1.19 -9.18 15.67
CA LEU A 104 0.06 -8.51 15.35
C LEU A 104 -0.22 -7.03 14.98
N PRO A 105 -0.46 -6.16 15.98
CA PRO A 105 -0.86 -4.77 15.75
C PRO A 105 0.24 -3.90 15.13
N ASP A 106 1.51 -4.27 15.33
CA ASP A 106 2.67 -3.52 14.85
C ASP A 106 3.00 -3.80 13.38
N ILE A 107 2.27 -4.70 12.72
CA ILE A 107 2.53 -5.02 11.31
C ILE A 107 2.07 -3.87 10.42
N GLU A 108 3.01 -3.36 9.64
CA GLU A 108 2.70 -2.49 8.53
C GLU A 108 2.00 -3.31 7.42
N ILE A 109 0.71 -3.11 7.23
CA ILE A 109 -0.03 -3.67 6.09
C ILE A 109 -0.07 -2.63 4.97
N GLN A 110 0.31 -3.06 3.76
CA GLN A 110 0.21 -2.19 2.58
C GLN A 110 -1.25 -2.09 2.15
N HIS A 111 -1.79 -0.90 1.95
CA HIS A 111 -3.17 -0.76 1.47
C HIS A 111 -3.26 -0.92 -0.05
N ALA A 112 -4.32 -1.59 -0.52
CA ALA A 112 -4.62 -1.64 -1.95
C ALA A 112 -4.99 -0.23 -2.47
N LYS A 113 -4.40 0.20 -3.59
CA LYS A 113 -4.64 1.53 -4.21
C LYS A 113 -5.02 1.34 -5.67
N ALA A 114 -6.18 1.85 -6.10
CA ALA A 114 -6.54 1.80 -7.52
C ALA A 114 -5.51 2.54 -8.38
N ARG A 115 -5.24 2.05 -9.60
CA ARG A 115 -4.39 2.80 -10.55
C ARG A 115 -5.04 4.13 -10.88
N ALA A 116 -4.24 5.19 -10.90
CA ALA A 116 -4.68 6.52 -11.35
C ALA A 116 -5.18 6.48 -12.81
N ASP A 117 -4.55 5.65 -13.64
CA ASP A 117 -4.81 5.53 -15.08
C ASP A 117 -6.06 4.71 -15.41
N THR A 118 -6.69 4.07 -14.42
CA THR A 118 -8.03 3.47 -14.59
C THR A 118 -9.04 4.61 -14.60
N GLY A 119 -9.07 5.34 -15.71
CA GLY A 119 -9.98 6.44 -15.94
C GLY A 119 -11.41 5.99 -15.69
N LYS A 120 -12.10 6.80 -14.87
CA LYS A 120 -13.55 6.90 -14.76
C LYS A 120 -14.27 6.45 -16.04
N LYS A 121 -14.80 5.22 -16.07
CA LYS A 121 -15.97 4.92 -16.90
C LYS A 121 -17.20 5.44 -16.15
N THR A 122 -17.31 6.76 -16.06
CA THR A 122 -18.50 7.41 -15.52
C THR A 122 -19.41 7.75 -16.68
N GLY A 123 -20.48 6.97 -16.81
CA GLY A 123 -21.71 7.37 -17.49
C GLY A 123 -21.75 7.18 -19.01
N ASN A 124 -22.82 6.52 -19.46
CA ASN A 124 -23.37 6.68 -20.79
C ASN A 124 -23.34 8.17 -21.20
N LYS A 125 -22.44 8.52 -22.11
CA LYS A 125 -22.68 9.61 -23.04
C LYS A 125 -22.89 8.97 -24.39
N GLN A 126 -24.13 9.12 -24.83
CA GLN A 126 -24.60 8.96 -26.19
C GLN A 126 -23.49 9.38 -27.17
N LEU A 127 -23.16 8.46 -28.07
CA LEU A 127 -22.30 8.73 -29.22
C LEU A 127 -22.98 9.82 -30.04
N GLU A 128 -22.51 11.05 -29.91
CA GLU A 128 -22.64 12.04 -30.97
C GLU A 128 -21.33 12.03 -31.77
N ASP A 129 -21.52 11.64 -33.01
CA ASP A 129 -20.56 11.51 -34.09
C ASP A 129 -19.97 12.89 -34.40
N VAL A 130 -18.70 13.11 -34.07
CA VAL A 130 -17.92 14.22 -34.63
C VAL A 130 -16.54 13.68 -35.00
N ASP A 131 -16.49 13.14 -36.22
CA ASP A 131 -15.27 12.93 -36.98
C ASP A 131 -14.43 14.21 -37.02
N VAL A 132 -13.25 14.18 -36.40
CA VAL A 132 -12.14 15.06 -36.82
C VAL A 132 -10.91 14.20 -37.05
N GLN A 133 -10.91 13.65 -38.24
CA GLN A 133 -9.82 13.05 -38.97
C GLN A 133 -8.59 13.98 -38.95
N TRP A 134 -7.46 13.52 -38.39
CA TRP A 134 -6.12 13.94 -38.81
C TRP A 134 -5.13 12.78 -38.64
N THR A 135 -5.24 11.80 -39.52
CA THR A 135 -4.06 11.11 -40.07
C THR A 135 -4.08 11.38 -41.56
N SER A 136 -3.14 12.21 -42.00
CA SER A 136 -2.92 12.49 -43.41
C SER A 136 -2.55 11.19 -44.13
N SER A 137 -3.35 10.88 -45.16
CA SER A 137 -2.99 10.20 -46.41
C SER A 137 -2.40 8.78 -46.36
N GLY A 138 -3.24 7.80 -46.70
CA GLY A 138 -2.81 6.54 -47.32
C GLY A 138 -3.61 5.31 -46.90
N GLN A 139 -4.83 5.15 -47.41
CA GLN A 139 -5.62 3.91 -47.32
C GLN A 139 -5.41 3.04 -48.59
N PRO A 140 -5.92 1.79 -48.68
CA PRO A 140 -5.90 0.69 -47.71
C PRO A 140 -5.73 -0.71 -48.38
N MET A 141 -5.78 -1.79 -47.57
CA MET A 141 -6.12 -3.20 -47.89
C MET A 141 -5.19 -4.02 -48.79
N ASP A 142 -4.50 -5.00 -48.20
CA ASP A 142 -4.58 -6.36 -48.74
C ASP A 142 -4.52 -7.44 -47.65
N ARG A 143 -5.27 -8.51 -47.89
CA ARG A 143 -5.51 -9.64 -46.98
C ARG A 143 -4.39 -10.70 -47.09
N ILE A 144 -4.45 -11.65 -46.15
CA ILE A 144 -3.90 -13.01 -46.21
C ILE A 144 -2.46 -13.16 -45.72
N GLY A 145 -2.33 -13.99 -44.69
CA GLY A 145 -1.08 -14.28 -44.00
C GLY A 145 -0.14 -15.19 -44.80
N GLN A 146 1.14 -15.08 -44.47
CA GLN A 146 2.12 -16.13 -44.64
C GLN A 146 3.08 -16.13 -43.45
N SER A 147 3.33 -17.35 -42.98
CA SER A 147 4.35 -17.84 -42.05
C SER A 147 5.57 -16.94 -41.86
N ARG A 148 5.84 -16.56 -40.61
CA ARG A 148 7.13 -15.96 -40.21
C ARG A 148 8.11 -17.08 -39.85
N SER A 149 8.77 -17.63 -40.87
CA SER A 149 10.00 -18.39 -40.70
C SER A 149 11.10 -17.43 -40.24
N GLY A 150 11.88 -17.89 -39.25
CA GLY A 150 12.87 -17.07 -38.57
C GLY A 150 14.02 -16.64 -39.48
N GLN A 151 14.65 -15.53 -39.13
CA GLN A 151 16.08 -15.34 -39.30
C GLN A 151 16.62 -14.29 -38.33
N SER A 152 17.72 -14.69 -37.70
CA SER A 152 18.57 -13.97 -36.77
C SER A 152 19.11 -12.65 -37.33
N ARG A 153 19.16 -11.61 -36.51
CA ARG A 153 20.20 -10.56 -36.52
C ARG A 153 20.41 -10.13 -35.06
N LEU A 154 21.46 -10.63 -34.40
CA LEU A 154 22.79 -10.03 -34.26
C LEU A 154 22.73 -8.55 -33.83
N GLY A 155 23.33 -8.32 -32.66
CA GLY A 155 23.17 -7.13 -31.86
C GLY A 155 23.73 -5.85 -32.47
N LYS A 156 23.30 -4.75 -31.87
CA LYS A 156 23.95 -3.46 -31.97
C LYS A 156 23.92 -2.82 -30.58
N ASP A 157 25.09 -2.79 -29.96
CA ASP A 157 25.33 -2.07 -28.73
C ASP A 157 25.00 -0.58 -28.90
N ARG A 158 24.36 0.00 -27.89
CA ARG A 158 24.39 1.45 -27.64
C ARG A 158 24.48 1.69 -26.14
N SER A 159 25.69 2.04 -25.71
CA SER A 159 25.98 2.76 -24.48
C SER A 159 25.52 4.22 -24.61
N SER A 160 24.82 4.77 -23.62
CA SER A 160 25.15 6.08 -23.04
C SER A 160 24.20 6.53 -21.92
N SER A 161 24.85 7.00 -20.86
CA SER A 161 24.51 8.12 -19.97
C SER A 161 23.29 8.03 -19.05
N SER A 162 23.64 7.84 -17.78
CA SER A 162 23.09 8.57 -16.64
C SER A 162 22.45 9.91 -17.02
N SER A 163 21.17 10.06 -16.69
CA SER A 163 20.56 11.33 -16.37
C SER A 163 19.70 11.12 -15.13
N SER A 164 20.16 11.71 -14.04
CA SER A 164 19.48 11.83 -12.78
C SER A 164 18.26 12.73 -12.96
N GLU A 165 17.08 12.14 -12.99
CA GLU A 165 15.82 12.88 -12.91
C GLU A 165 15.24 12.67 -11.51
N ALA A 166 15.27 13.77 -10.74
CA ALA A 166 14.70 13.87 -9.41
C ALA A 166 13.21 13.51 -9.47
N VAL A 167 12.85 12.41 -8.81
CA VAL A 167 11.46 11.99 -8.66
C VAL A 167 10.76 12.96 -7.70
N ASN A 168 9.88 13.78 -8.24
CA ASN A 168 8.95 14.62 -7.49
C ASN A 168 8.06 13.73 -6.62
N LYS A 169 8.23 13.77 -5.29
CA LYS A 169 7.44 13.00 -4.30
C LYS A 169 6.23 13.78 -3.74
N ASN A 170 5.92 14.95 -4.29
CA ASN A 170 5.04 15.90 -3.61
C ASN A 170 3.53 15.61 -3.79
N ASP A 171 3.12 14.95 -4.88
CA ASP A 171 1.69 14.87 -5.21
C ASP A 171 0.90 13.88 -4.33
N ASP A 172 1.51 12.76 -3.93
CA ASP A 172 0.84 11.74 -3.10
C ASP A 172 0.61 12.21 -1.65
N ASP A 173 1.53 13.02 -1.09
CA ASP A 173 1.42 13.54 0.28
C ASP A 173 0.29 14.56 0.41
N ASP A 174 0.04 15.37 -0.61
CA ASP A 174 -1.01 16.40 -0.58
C ASP A 174 -2.43 15.80 -0.63
N ASP A 175 -2.62 14.69 -1.35
CA ASP A 175 -3.89 13.95 -1.37
C ASP A 175 -4.23 13.35 0.00
N GLU A 176 -3.25 12.76 0.68
CA GLU A 176 -3.43 12.22 2.02
C GLU A 176 -3.76 13.33 3.04
N LYS A 177 -3.01 14.46 3.01
CA LYS A 177 -3.28 15.65 3.84
C LYS A 177 -4.71 16.16 3.64
N ASN A 178 -5.17 16.25 2.40
CA ASN A 178 -6.52 16.71 2.08
C ASN A 178 -7.60 15.75 2.59
N LYS A 179 -7.37 14.43 2.51
CA LYS A 179 -8.30 13.42 3.05
C LYS A 179 -8.43 13.53 4.58
N LEU A 180 -7.31 13.73 5.26
CA LEU A 180 -7.26 13.87 6.71
C LEU A 180 -7.95 15.16 7.19
N LEU A 181 -7.74 16.28 6.50
CA LEU A 181 -8.44 17.55 6.79
C LEU A 181 -9.97 17.43 6.60
N LYS A 182 -10.42 16.74 5.55
CA LYS A 182 -11.85 16.43 5.37
C LYS A 182 -12.39 15.60 6.53
N GLY A 183 -11.62 14.64 7.02
CA GLY A 183 -11.94 13.85 8.21
C GLY A 183 -12.14 14.69 9.48
N ILE A 184 -11.23 15.63 9.74
CA ILE A 184 -11.36 16.58 10.87
C ILE A 184 -12.62 17.44 10.71
N ARG A 185 -12.93 17.89 9.49
CA ARG A 185 -14.15 18.67 9.25
C ARG A 185 -15.42 17.87 9.53
N THR A 186 -15.43 16.58 9.16
CA THR A 186 -16.57 15.71 9.44
C THR A 186 -16.74 15.43 10.94
N THR A 187 -15.65 15.17 11.67
CA THR A 187 -15.72 14.95 13.13
C THR A 187 -16.18 16.21 13.86
N ILE A 188 -15.67 17.39 13.50
CA ILE A 188 -16.12 18.64 14.10
C ILE A 188 -17.60 18.91 13.82
N LYS A 189 -18.08 18.62 12.60
CA LYS A 189 -19.51 18.75 12.28
C LYS A 189 -20.38 17.82 13.13
N GLU A 190 -19.93 16.58 13.33
CA GLU A 190 -20.65 15.56 14.09
C GLU A 190 -20.77 15.91 15.58
N TYR A 191 -19.68 16.36 16.21
CA TYR A 191 -19.64 16.56 17.66
C TYR A 191 -19.95 17.98 18.12
N ALA A 192 -19.66 19.01 17.30
CA ALA A 192 -19.79 20.41 17.72
C ALA A 192 -20.85 21.20 16.95
N SER A 193 -21.47 20.63 15.91
CA SER A 193 -22.47 21.30 15.06
C SER A 193 -22.06 22.70 14.58
N CYS A 194 -20.75 22.95 14.46
CA CYS A 194 -20.18 24.20 14.00
C CYS A 194 -19.60 24.03 12.60
N ASP A 195 -19.99 24.91 11.69
CA ASP A 195 -19.35 25.05 10.39
C ASP A 195 -18.24 26.12 10.47
N PRO A 196 -17.07 25.87 9.85
CA PRO A 196 -15.98 26.85 9.85
C PRO A 196 -16.38 28.04 8.98
N THR A 197 -15.96 29.23 9.39
CA THR A 197 -15.99 30.39 8.49
C THR A 197 -15.02 30.17 7.32
N THR A 198 -15.29 30.80 6.16
CA THR A 198 -14.44 30.68 4.97
C THR A 198 -12.99 31.13 5.25
N SER A 199 -12.81 32.15 6.10
CA SER A 199 -11.51 32.64 6.55
C SER A 199 -10.78 31.61 7.41
N GLU A 200 -11.44 30.99 8.39
CA GLU A 200 -10.84 29.96 9.25
C GLU A 200 -10.38 28.75 8.43
N TRP A 201 -11.21 28.27 7.50
CA TRP A 201 -10.87 27.11 6.68
C TRP A 201 -9.69 27.40 5.73
N SER A 202 -9.63 28.60 5.17
CA SER A 202 -8.48 29.02 4.34
C SER A 202 -7.18 29.07 5.13
N ALA A 203 -7.24 29.50 6.40
CA ALA A 203 -6.08 29.58 7.28
C ALA A 203 -5.59 28.18 7.69
N VAL A 204 -6.50 27.24 7.95
CA VAL A 204 -6.19 25.82 8.21
C VAL A 204 -5.44 25.21 7.02
N LEU A 205 -5.92 25.41 5.79
CA LEU A 205 -5.26 24.90 4.57
C LEU A 205 -3.85 25.48 4.38
N ARG A 206 -3.68 26.78 4.67
CA ARG A 206 -2.38 27.46 4.55
C ARG A 206 -1.37 26.98 5.59
N LEU A 207 -1.82 26.60 6.79
CA LEU A 207 -0.95 26.12 7.86
C LEU A 207 -0.62 24.63 7.67
N SER A 208 -1.60 23.81 7.27
CA SER A 208 -1.39 22.39 7.03
C SER A 208 -0.43 22.12 5.87
N SER A 209 -0.42 22.98 4.85
CA SER A 209 0.54 22.88 3.74
C SER A 209 2.00 23.08 4.18
N LYS A 210 2.24 23.69 5.34
CA LYS A 210 3.58 23.92 5.90
C LYS A 210 4.06 22.80 6.82
N LEU A 211 3.19 21.85 7.19
CA LEU A 211 3.53 20.72 8.05
C LEU A 211 3.87 19.48 7.22
N THR A 212 4.69 18.60 7.80
CA THR A 212 4.87 17.24 7.28
C THR A 212 3.60 16.42 7.48
N TRP A 213 3.43 15.32 6.73
CA TRP A 213 2.31 14.39 6.93
C TRP A 213 2.24 13.86 8.36
N HIS A 214 3.39 13.52 8.94
CA HIS A 214 3.48 13.01 10.30
C HIS A 214 2.98 14.03 11.34
N ASP A 215 3.46 15.28 11.26
CA ASP A 215 3.06 16.34 12.19
C ASP A 215 1.57 16.66 12.08
N LEU A 216 1.04 16.72 10.85
CA LEU A 216 -0.37 16.98 10.61
C LEU A 216 -1.25 15.85 11.18
N ARG A 217 -0.80 14.59 11.04
CA ARG A 217 -1.50 13.43 11.59
C ARG A 217 -1.55 13.44 13.11
N LEU A 218 -0.46 13.85 13.77
CA LEU A 218 -0.42 14.01 15.24
C LEU A 218 -1.39 15.10 15.71
N VAL A 219 -1.42 16.25 15.03
CA VAL A 219 -2.37 17.34 15.34
C VAL A 219 -3.80 16.86 15.18
N ALA A 220 -4.11 16.16 14.09
CA ALA A 220 -5.45 15.64 13.84
C ALA A 220 -5.93 14.66 14.90
N PHE A 221 -5.05 13.76 15.35
CA PHE A 221 -5.36 12.82 16.42
C PHE A 221 -5.67 13.55 17.73
N ALA A 222 -4.82 14.51 18.13
CA ALA A 222 -5.01 15.28 19.35
C ALA A 222 -6.29 16.14 19.34
N VAL A 223 -6.58 16.79 18.21
CA VAL A 223 -7.79 17.61 18.06
C VAL A 223 -9.04 16.74 18.04
N ASN A 224 -9.04 15.62 17.31
CA ASN A 224 -10.18 14.71 17.29
C ASN A 224 -10.47 14.14 18.69
N ALA A 225 -9.44 13.72 19.43
CA ALA A 225 -9.62 13.21 20.79
C ALA A 225 -10.31 14.24 21.71
N LYS A 226 -9.84 15.49 21.68
CA LYS A 226 -10.41 16.57 22.51
C LYS A 226 -11.82 16.99 22.08
N VAL A 227 -12.08 16.99 20.77
CA VAL A 227 -13.42 17.30 20.22
C VAL A 227 -14.42 16.18 20.57
N SER A 228 -14.02 14.91 20.48
CA SER A 228 -14.85 13.78 20.87
C SER A 228 -15.17 13.76 22.37
N ASN A 229 -14.24 14.23 23.22
CA ASN A 229 -14.47 14.37 24.66
C ASN A 229 -15.29 15.62 25.05
N GLN A 230 -15.73 16.43 24.08
CA GLN A 230 -16.43 17.71 24.30
C GLN A 230 -15.65 18.71 25.19
N GLU A 231 -14.32 18.57 25.27
CA GLU A 231 -13.46 19.46 26.06
C GLU A 231 -13.20 20.82 25.38
N VAL A 232 -13.62 20.96 24.12
CA VAL A 232 -13.33 22.13 23.28
C VAL A 232 -14.62 22.78 22.84
N GLU A 233 -14.90 23.96 23.40
CA GLU A 233 -16.09 24.76 23.09
C GLU A 233 -16.06 25.32 21.66
N ARG A 234 -14.87 25.63 21.12
CA ARG A 234 -14.67 26.17 19.76
C ARG A 234 -13.60 25.40 18.98
N PRO A 235 -13.97 24.38 18.20
CA PRO A 235 -13.02 23.46 17.56
C PRO A 235 -12.09 24.08 16.51
N TYR A 236 -12.58 25.00 15.66
CA TYR A 236 -11.77 25.59 14.59
C TYR A 236 -10.72 26.60 15.09
N PRO A 237 -11.03 27.52 16.00
CA PRO A 237 -10.03 28.35 16.66
C PRO A 237 -8.96 27.51 17.38
N TYR A 238 -9.36 26.44 18.06
CA TYR A 238 -8.44 25.52 18.72
C TYR A 238 -7.51 24.79 17.74
N LEU A 239 -8.06 24.26 16.64
CA LEU A 239 -7.28 23.66 15.56
C LEU A 239 -6.26 24.65 14.98
N LEU A 240 -6.67 25.91 14.79
CA LEU A 240 -5.79 26.96 14.28
C LEU A 240 -4.62 27.23 15.23
N THR A 241 -4.88 27.33 16.54
CA THR A 241 -3.82 27.56 17.53
C THR A 241 -2.81 26.41 17.58
N VAL A 242 -3.30 25.16 17.55
CA VAL A 242 -2.42 23.97 17.56
C VAL A 242 -1.59 23.88 16.29
N LEU A 243 -2.19 24.19 15.12
CA LEU A 243 -1.46 24.22 13.86
C LEU A 243 -0.40 25.32 13.84
N GLN A 244 -0.70 26.51 14.38
CA GLN A 244 0.29 27.60 14.46
C GLN A 244 1.47 27.23 15.36
N GLU A 245 1.21 26.62 16.52
CA GLU A 245 2.22 26.14 17.44
C GLU A 245 3.12 25.08 16.78
N LYS A 246 2.52 24.10 16.10
CA LYS A 246 3.29 23.09 15.35
C LYS A 246 4.09 23.64 14.19
N VAL A 247 3.56 24.61 13.42
CA VAL A 247 4.35 25.29 12.39
C VAL A 247 5.57 25.94 13.02
N LYS A 248 5.42 26.59 14.19
CA LYS A 248 6.52 27.28 14.87
C LYS A 248 7.60 26.29 15.35
N GLU A 249 7.19 25.18 15.98
CA GLU A 249 8.10 24.11 16.41
C GLU A 249 8.89 23.50 15.23
N SER A 250 8.23 23.24 14.10
CA SER A 250 8.89 22.69 12.90
C SER A 250 9.86 23.68 12.24
N GLN A 251 9.69 24.99 12.43
CA GLN A 251 10.63 25.99 11.94
C GLN A 251 11.83 26.14 12.89
N GLU A 252 11.62 26.05 14.20
CA GLU A 252 12.69 26.13 15.21
C GLU A 252 13.62 24.90 15.20
N SER A 253 13.10 23.72 14.87
CA SER A 253 13.89 22.48 14.75
C SER A 253 14.78 22.43 13.50
N ASN A 254 14.46 23.21 12.46
CA ASN A 254 15.22 23.24 11.21
C ASN A 254 16.38 24.27 11.22
N VAL A 255 16.51 25.04 12.31
CA VAL A 255 17.56 26.07 12.53
C VAL A 255 18.65 25.59 13.51
N ARG A 256 18.45 24.45 14.18
CA ARG A 256 19.43 23.81 15.08
C ARG A 256 20.16 22.66 14.38
#